data_AF-A0A1S9AWS8-F1
#
_entry.id   AF-A0A1S9AWS8-F1
#
_cell.length_a   1.000
_cell.length_b   1.000
_cell.length_c   1.000
_cell.angle_alpha   90.00
_cell.angle_beta   90.00
_cell.angle_gamma   90.00
#
_symmetry.space_group_name_H-M   'P 1'
#
loop_
_entity.id
_entity.type
_entity.pdbx_description
1 polymer ?
#
loop_
_entity_poly.entity_id
_entity_poly.type
_entity_poly.pdbx_seq_one_letter_code
_entity_poly.pdbx_strand_id
1 'polypeptide(L)'
;MSSRPSNVSMNGEGLQLAPGHVYWLIDALYLAEIVEEAARLDRHELVESARRLFEWNPTPFARFELPAANDLYELRVADIVFGDEMDPAYAAQPLHYFSTDAAVLLVIAEMYVPLLIERGFTYEALLECQPSEQPYHESFSGQYWQQLTTKFAPHTAGLIYCPGMNAGFDFIGSGFYRLRLSTSPEA
;
A
#
# COMPACT_ATOMS: atom_id res chain seq x y z
N MET A 1 2.17 13.55 -22.51
CA MET A 1 1.38 12.48 -21.89
C MET A 1 2.34 11.65 -21.04
N SER A 2 2.31 11.79 -19.72
CA SER A 2 3.09 10.92 -18.84
C SER A 2 2.33 9.60 -18.69
N SER A 3 2.89 8.49 -19.14
CA SER A 3 2.32 7.16 -18.91
C SER A 3 2.43 6.80 -17.43
N ARG A 4 1.32 6.40 -16.80
CA ARG A 4 1.29 5.91 -15.42
C ARG A 4 2.30 4.76 -15.22
N PRO A 5 3.06 4.72 -14.10
CA PRO A 5 3.95 3.60 -13.80
C PRO A 5 3.20 2.27 -13.76
N SER A 6 3.84 1.17 -14.18
CA SER A 6 3.25 -0.17 -14.17
C SER A 6 3.02 -0.76 -12.76
N ASN A 7 3.62 -0.15 -11.74
CA ASN A 7 3.49 -0.54 -10.34
C ASN A 7 2.50 0.35 -9.57
N VAL A 8 1.56 0.99 -10.27
CA VAL A 8 0.46 1.75 -9.67
C VAL A 8 -0.86 1.14 -10.15
N SER A 9 -1.64 0.61 -9.22
CA SER A 9 -2.99 0.10 -9.43
C SER A 9 -4.01 1.17 -9.02
N MET A 10 -5.09 1.31 -9.80
CA MET A 10 -6.21 2.18 -9.47
C MET A 10 -7.55 1.48 -9.77
N ASN A 11 -8.65 1.90 -9.14
CA ASN A 11 -10.01 1.52 -9.54
C ASN A 11 -10.26 0.00 -9.64
N GLY A 12 -9.70 -0.80 -8.73
CA GLY A 12 -9.89 -2.26 -8.73
C GLY A 12 -8.98 -3.04 -9.68
N GLU A 13 -8.06 -2.35 -10.37
CA GLU A 13 -6.99 -3.01 -11.11
C GLU A 13 -6.14 -3.90 -10.17
N GLY A 14 -5.61 -4.98 -10.72
CA GLY A 14 -4.64 -5.81 -10.00
C GLY A 14 -3.28 -5.15 -9.93
N LEU A 15 -2.67 -5.16 -8.74
CA LEU A 15 -1.25 -4.90 -8.56
C LEU A 15 -0.48 -6.22 -8.67
N GLN A 16 0.45 -6.30 -9.61
CA GLN A 16 1.29 -7.48 -9.78
C GLN A 16 2.47 -7.49 -8.80
N LEU A 17 2.66 -8.60 -8.10
CA LEU A 17 3.68 -8.82 -7.07
C LEU A 17 4.56 -10.03 -7.41
N ALA A 18 5.87 -9.89 -7.18
CA ALA A 18 6.82 -10.98 -7.38
C ALA A 18 6.69 -12.06 -6.28
N PRO A 19 6.76 -13.36 -6.63
CA PRO A 19 6.73 -14.46 -5.67
C PRO A 19 8.01 -14.57 -4.84
N GLY A 20 7.98 -15.33 -3.74
CA GLY A 20 9.15 -15.61 -2.91
C GLY A 20 9.63 -14.44 -2.04
N HIS A 21 8.77 -13.45 -1.83
CA HIS A 21 9.06 -12.27 -1.03
C HIS A 21 8.07 -12.11 0.12
N VAL A 22 8.56 -11.50 1.20
CA VAL A 22 7.73 -10.96 2.27
C VAL A 22 7.37 -9.53 1.92
N TYR A 23 6.09 -9.18 2.02
CA TYR A 23 5.56 -7.85 1.76
C TYR A 23 4.96 -7.22 3.00
N TRP A 24 5.06 -5.90 3.02
CA TRP A 24 4.31 -5.02 3.89
C TRP A 24 3.25 -4.32 3.05
N LEU A 25 2.03 -4.35 3.54
CA LEU A 25 0.93 -3.49 3.11
C LEU A 25 0.81 -2.40 4.16
N ILE A 26 0.82 -1.12 3.78
CA ILE A 26 0.86 0.01 4.69
C ILE A 26 -0.18 1.03 4.21
N ASP A 27 -0.97 1.56 5.13
CA ASP A 27 -1.77 2.76 4.85
C ASP A 27 -0.80 3.94 4.74
N ALA A 28 -0.81 4.57 3.56
CA ALA A 28 0.13 5.62 3.24
C ALA A 28 0.09 6.81 4.22
N LEU A 29 -1.05 7.08 4.87
CA LEU A 29 -1.18 8.16 5.86
C LEU A 29 -0.19 8.01 7.02
N TYR A 30 0.08 6.77 7.41
CA TYR A 30 0.94 6.46 8.55
C TYR A 30 2.43 6.43 8.19
N LEU A 31 2.80 6.66 6.92
CA LEU A 31 4.21 6.67 6.50
C LEU A 31 5.03 7.75 7.21
N ALA A 32 4.44 8.92 7.46
CA ALA A 32 5.11 9.99 8.20
C ALA A 32 5.45 9.54 9.64
N GLU A 33 4.50 8.93 10.35
CA GLU A 33 4.72 8.39 11.69
C GLU A 33 5.77 7.26 11.68
N ILE A 34 5.71 6.35 10.69
CA ILE A 34 6.73 5.31 10.49
C ILE A 34 8.12 5.93 10.38
N VAL A 35 8.28 6.97 9.54
CA VAL A 35 9.56 7.65 9.31
C VAL A 35 10.04 8.41 10.55
N GLU A 36 9.15 9.14 11.22
CA GLU A 36 9.50 9.96 12.39
C GLU A 36 9.97 9.09 13.55
N GLU A 37 9.26 7.99 13.79
CA GLU A 37 9.63 7.04 14.82
C GLU A 37 10.79 6.14 14.38
N ALA A 38 11.07 6.01 13.07
CA ALA A 38 12.18 5.22 12.56
C ALA A 38 13.55 5.63 13.09
N ALA A 39 13.75 6.92 13.40
CA ALA A 39 14.98 7.40 14.01
C ALA A 39 15.22 6.82 15.43
N ARG A 40 14.15 6.34 16.08
CA ARG A 40 14.17 5.68 17.39
C ARG A 40 14.14 4.15 17.28
N LEU A 41 13.89 3.62 16.08
CA LEU A 41 13.94 2.18 15.83
C LEU A 41 15.37 1.70 15.73
N ASP A 42 15.63 0.52 16.27
CA ASP A 42 16.87 -0.18 15.96
C ASP A 42 16.84 -0.55 14.46
N ARG A 43 17.76 0.03 13.69
CA ARG A 43 17.88 -0.24 12.25
C ARG A 43 18.17 -1.71 11.94
N HIS A 44 18.79 -2.43 12.87
CA HIS A 44 19.05 -3.87 12.74
C HIS A 44 17.81 -4.72 13.03
N GLU A 45 16.85 -4.18 13.78
CA GLU A 45 15.58 -4.82 14.13
C GLU A 45 14.40 -4.01 13.59
N LEU A 46 14.55 -3.35 12.45
CA LEU A 46 13.58 -2.35 11.95
C LEU A 46 12.19 -2.96 11.78
N VAL A 47 12.14 -4.21 11.29
CA VAL A 47 10.91 -4.99 11.10
C VAL A 47 10.18 -5.22 12.43
N GLU A 48 10.89 -5.66 13.47
CA GLU A 48 10.29 -5.91 14.79
C GLU A 48 9.99 -4.61 15.55
N SER A 49 10.82 -3.59 15.35
CA SER A 49 10.65 -2.28 15.97
C SER A 49 9.44 -1.56 15.37
N ALA A 50 9.27 -1.58 14.05
CA ALA A 50 8.11 -1.00 13.39
C ALA A 50 6.81 -1.71 13.80
N ARG A 51 6.83 -3.02 14.09
CA ARG A 51 5.65 -3.72 14.66
C ARG A 51 5.22 -3.15 16.03
N ARG A 52 6.17 -2.70 16.86
CA ARG A 52 5.90 -2.14 18.21
C ARG A 52 5.32 -0.73 18.17
N LEU A 53 5.54 0.02 17.08
CA LEU A 53 5.01 1.39 16.94
C LEU A 53 3.48 1.46 16.88
N PHE A 54 2.84 0.35 16.52
CA PHE A 54 1.43 0.33 16.16
C PHE A 54 0.62 -0.67 16.99
N GLU A 55 1.07 -1.01 18.21
CA GLU A 55 0.36 -1.93 19.12
C GLU A 55 -1.11 -1.54 19.39
N TRP A 56 -1.49 -0.29 19.14
CA TRP A 56 -2.80 0.31 19.41
C TRP A 56 -3.73 0.40 18.20
N ASN A 57 -3.22 0.24 16.98
CA ASN A 57 -4.01 0.31 15.75
C ASN A 57 -3.96 -1.07 15.08
N PRO A 58 -5.09 -1.80 14.98
CA PRO A 58 -5.05 -3.19 14.56
C PRO A 58 -4.65 -3.39 13.09
N THR A 59 -4.67 -2.35 12.23
CA THR A 59 -4.38 -2.52 10.78
C THR A 59 -3.75 -1.31 10.04
N PRO A 60 -2.86 -0.46 10.58
CA PRO A 60 -2.20 0.56 9.73
C PRO A 60 -1.18 -0.07 8.77
N PHE A 61 -0.81 -1.34 9.02
CA PHE A 61 -0.05 -2.17 8.11
C PHE A 61 -0.40 -3.66 8.32
N ALA A 62 -0.09 -4.47 7.32
CA ALA A 62 -0.17 -5.91 7.35
C ALA A 62 1.11 -6.50 6.75
N ARG A 63 1.60 -7.59 7.32
CA ARG A 63 2.73 -8.34 6.77
C ARG A 63 2.25 -9.66 6.21
N PHE A 64 2.72 -10.01 5.02
CA PHE A 64 2.40 -11.29 4.40
C PHE A 64 3.56 -11.83 3.57
N GLU A 65 3.55 -13.15 3.38
CA GLU A 65 4.56 -13.85 2.59
C GLU A 65 3.90 -14.43 1.35
N LEU A 66 4.52 -14.17 0.19
CA LEU A 66 4.15 -14.81 -1.06
C LEU A 66 5.03 -16.04 -1.29
N PRO A 67 4.45 -17.23 -1.46
CA PRO A 67 5.21 -18.44 -1.77
C PRO A 67 6.07 -18.27 -3.01
N ALA A 68 7.15 -19.06 -3.12
CA ALA A 68 7.87 -19.19 -4.37
C ALA A 68 6.94 -19.80 -5.44
N ALA A 69 6.87 -19.16 -6.60
CA ALA A 69 6.08 -19.56 -7.75
C ALA A 69 6.78 -19.11 -9.03
N ASN A 70 6.36 -19.65 -10.18
CA ASN A 70 6.86 -19.19 -11.49
C ASN A 70 6.11 -17.95 -11.98
N ASP A 71 4.86 -17.80 -11.54
CA ASP A 71 3.96 -16.72 -11.96
C ASP A 71 3.93 -15.57 -10.94
N LEU A 72 3.53 -14.40 -11.42
CA LEU A 72 3.26 -13.25 -10.56
C LEU A 72 1.97 -13.47 -9.77
N TYR A 73 1.92 -12.92 -8.56
CA TYR A 73 0.68 -12.77 -7.83
C TYR A 73 0.00 -11.46 -8.21
N GLU A 74 -1.32 -11.45 -8.14
CA GLU A 74 -2.14 -10.27 -8.37
C GLU A 74 -2.91 -9.95 -7.09
N LEU A 75 -2.64 -8.76 -6.53
CA LEU A 75 -3.32 -8.21 -5.38
C LEU A 75 -4.32 -7.15 -5.84
N ARG A 76 -5.58 -7.28 -5.46
CA ARG A 76 -6.64 -6.31 -5.80
C ARG A 76 -7.55 -6.02 -4.62
N VAL A 77 -8.14 -4.83 -4.60
CA VAL A 77 -9.28 -4.54 -3.73
C VAL A 77 -10.52 -5.16 -4.37
N ALA A 78 -11.22 -6.04 -3.63
CA ALA A 78 -12.39 -6.73 -4.11
C ALA A 78 -13.70 -5.99 -3.78
N ASP A 79 -13.75 -5.33 -2.62
CA ASP A 79 -14.84 -4.46 -2.19
C ASP A 79 -14.42 -3.61 -0.99
N ILE A 80 -15.25 -2.61 -0.69
CA ILE A 80 -15.15 -1.75 0.48
C ILE A 80 -16.37 -2.02 1.35
N VAL A 81 -16.13 -2.35 2.62
CA VAL A 81 -17.18 -2.60 3.62
C VAL A 81 -17.34 -1.36 4.49
N PHE A 82 -18.57 -0.85 4.56
CA PHE A 82 -18.96 0.28 5.42
C PHE A 82 -19.83 -0.22 6.57
N GLY A 83 -19.47 0.09 7.82
CA GLY A 83 -20.27 -0.21 9.00
C GLY A 83 -19.45 -0.23 10.30
N ASP A 84 -20.14 -0.06 11.43
CA ASP A 84 -19.57 0.04 12.78
C ASP A 84 -19.06 -1.30 13.35
N GLU A 85 -19.30 -2.42 12.66
CA GLU A 85 -18.94 -3.76 13.13
C GLU A 85 -17.74 -4.30 12.35
N MET A 86 -16.55 -3.96 12.83
CA MET A 86 -15.37 -4.77 12.49
C MET A 86 -15.59 -6.15 13.12
N ASP A 87 -15.94 -7.16 12.31
CA ASP A 87 -15.96 -8.54 12.78
C ASP A 87 -14.54 -8.84 13.34
N PRO A 88 -14.39 -9.22 14.61
CA PRO A 88 -13.09 -9.58 15.17
C PRO A 88 -12.38 -10.69 14.36
N ALA A 89 -13.13 -11.49 13.60
CA ALA A 89 -12.58 -12.45 12.65
C ALA A 89 -11.81 -11.81 11.49
N TYR A 90 -12.15 -10.57 11.10
CA TYR A 90 -11.42 -9.80 10.08
C TYR A 90 -10.04 -9.38 10.57
N ALA A 91 -9.91 -8.97 11.84
CA ALA A 91 -8.62 -8.65 12.44
C ALA A 91 -7.67 -9.86 12.53
N ALA A 92 -8.21 -11.08 12.54
CA ALA A 92 -7.42 -12.31 12.50
C ALA A 92 -6.87 -12.64 11.10
N GLN A 93 -7.28 -11.91 10.05
CA GLN A 93 -6.93 -12.17 8.65
C GLN A 93 -6.59 -10.86 7.91
N PRO A 94 -5.49 -10.17 8.27
CA PRO A 94 -5.18 -8.81 7.80
C PRO A 94 -4.87 -8.72 6.30
N LEU A 95 -4.57 -9.86 5.66
CA LEU A 95 -4.42 -9.97 4.20
C LEU A 95 -5.77 -9.93 3.46
N HIS A 96 -6.86 -10.20 4.16
CA HIS A 96 -8.21 -10.24 3.60
C HIS A 96 -8.96 -8.96 3.90
N TYR A 97 -8.65 -8.28 5.01
CA TYR A 97 -9.33 -7.05 5.43
C TYR A 97 -8.31 -6.03 5.95
N PHE A 98 -8.32 -4.83 5.35
CA PHE A 98 -7.39 -3.76 5.67
C PHE A 98 -8.15 -2.45 5.89
N SER A 99 -8.05 -1.84 7.09
CA SER A 99 -8.63 -0.52 7.33
C SER A 99 -7.71 0.56 6.78
N THR A 100 -8.26 1.55 6.11
CA THR A 100 -7.49 2.73 5.68
C THR A 100 -8.24 4.04 5.93
N ASP A 101 -7.47 5.09 6.16
CA ASP A 101 -7.90 6.48 6.37
C ASP A 101 -7.56 7.40 5.17
N ALA A 102 -6.67 6.96 4.27
CA ALA A 102 -6.20 7.73 3.11
C ALA A 102 -6.64 7.20 1.74
N ALA A 103 -7.20 5.98 1.66
CA ALA A 103 -7.52 5.30 0.40
C ALA A 103 -6.31 5.09 -0.54
N VAL A 104 -5.10 5.16 0.01
CA VAL A 104 -3.83 4.91 -0.68
C VAL A 104 -3.06 3.87 0.11
N LEU A 105 -2.85 2.71 -0.49
CA LEU A 105 -2.10 1.61 0.12
C LEU A 105 -0.73 1.49 -0.55
N LEU A 106 0.31 1.42 0.26
CA LEU A 106 1.64 1.04 -0.18
C LEU A 106 1.84 -0.45 0.02
N VAL A 107 2.27 -1.15 -1.03
CA VAL A 107 2.73 -2.54 -0.96
C VAL A 107 4.22 -2.54 -1.25
N ILE A 108 5.05 -3.06 -0.37
CA ILE A 108 6.51 -3.05 -0.52
C ILE A 108 7.15 -4.30 0.06
N ALA A 109 8.10 -4.89 -0.66
CA ALA A 109 8.87 -6.02 -0.17
C ALA A 109 9.70 -5.57 1.04
N GLU A 110 9.71 -6.40 2.09
CA GLU A 110 10.27 -6.09 3.41
C GLU A 110 11.73 -5.61 3.33
N MET A 111 12.52 -6.15 2.40
CA MET A 111 13.92 -5.74 2.17
C MET A 111 14.11 -4.27 1.77
N TYR A 112 13.06 -3.59 1.27
CA TYR A 112 13.11 -2.18 0.85
C TYR A 112 12.56 -1.21 1.89
N VAL A 113 11.93 -1.69 2.97
CA VAL A 113 11.42 -0.85 4.07
C VAL A 113 12.50 0.07 4.66
N PRO A 114 13.76 -0.39 4.92
CA PRO A 114 14.81 0.49 5.43
C PRO A 114 15.13 1.66 4.50
N LEU A 115 15.09 1.45 3.18
CA LEU A 115 15.36 2.50 2.20
C LEU A 115 14.23 3.52 2.12
N LEU A 116 12.97 3.09 2.27
CA LEU A 116 11.83 3.98 2.37
C LEU A 116 11.98 4.94 3.56
N ILE A 117 12.36 4.38 4.71
CA ILE A 117 12.61 5.11 5.95
C ILE A 117 13.78 6.09 5.81
N GLU A 118 14.91 5.64 5.26
CA GLU A 118 16.10 6.49 5.05
C GLU A 118 15.78 7.72 4.20
N ARG A 119 14.87 7.58 3.23
CA ARG A 119 14.48 8.65 2.32
C ARG A 119 13.48 9.64 2.91
N GLY A 120 12.95 9.36 4.10
CA GLY A 120 11.97 10.22 4.76
C GLY A 120 10.65 10.31 3.98
N PHE A 121 10.22 9.18 3.42
CA PHE A 121 9.09 9.13 2.51
C PHE A 121 7.75 9.32 3.24
N THR A 122 6.95 10.32 2.86
CA THR A 122 5.65 10.63 3.52
C THR A 122 4.46 10.46 2.57
N TYR A 123 3.25 10.49 3.15
CA TYR A 123 2.01 10.50 2.40
C TYR A 123 1.91 11.69 1.43
N GLU A 124 2.30 12.87 1.88
CA GLU A 124 2.26 14.10 1.08
C GLU A 124 3.19 14.00 -0.14
N ALA A 125 4.32 13.31 0.01
CA ALA A 125 5.24 13.03 -1.09
C ALA A 125 4.64 12.07 -2.14
N LEU A 126 3.68 11.22 -1.76
CA LEU A 126 2.90 10.38 -2.68
C LEU A 126 1.79 11.16 -3.40
N LEU A 127 1.29 12.22 -2.76
CA LEU A 127 0.18 13.02 -3.25
C LEU A 127 0.59 14.28 -4.02
N GLU A 128 1.89 14.62 -4.07
CA GLU A 128 2.46 15.87 -4.60
C GLU A 128 1.57 16.53 -5.67
N CYS A 129 0.71 17.43 -5.18
CA CYS A 129 -0.32 18.09 -5.96
C CYS A 129 0.34 18.96 -7.04
N GLN A 130 0.08 18.67 -8.30
CA GLN A 130 -0.01 19.77 -9.27
C GLN A 130 -1.08 20.73 -8.73
N PRO A 131 -0.81 22.05 -8.59
CA PRO A 131 -1.86 23.02 -8.32
C PRO A 131 -2.75 23.05 -9.56
N SER A 132 -3.76 22.19 -9.60
CA SER A 132 -4.70 22.14 -10.71
C SER A 132 -6.10 22.07 -10.14
N GLU A 133 -6.98 22.85 -10.74
CA GLU A 133 -8.41 22.95 -10.44
C GLU A 133 -9.18 21.67 -10.83
N GLN A 134 -8.49 20.54 -10.91
CA GLN A 134 -9.00 19.24 -11.36
C GLN A 134 -9.24 18.35 -10.13
N PRO A 135 -10.22 17.43 -10.19
CA PRO A 135 -10.55 16.55 -9.08
C PRO A 135 -9.32 15.72 -8.64
N TYR A 136 -9.25 15.42 -7.33
CA TYR A 136 -8.16 14.72 -6.62
C TYR A 136 -7.60 13.45 -7.30
N HIS A 137 -8.32 12.87 -8.26
CA HIS A 137 -7.96 11.66 -9.00
C HIS A 137 -6.74 11.80 -9.91
N GLU A 138 -6.33 13.03 -10.27
CA GLU A 138 -5.23 13.26 -11.22
C GLU A 138 -3.96 13.85 -10.57
N SER A 139 -3.96 14.07 -9.25
CA SER A 139 -2.87 14.76 -8.54
C SER A 139 -1.64 13.89 -8.22
N PHE A 140 -1.48 12.72 -8.85
CA PHE A 140 -0.30 11.89 -8.62
C PHE A 140 0.92 12.46 -9.35
N SER A 141 1.83 13.08 -8.60
CA SER A 141 3.22 13.29 -9.02
C SER A 141 3.94 11.93 -9.03
N GLY A 142 3.77 11.19 -10.13
CA GLY A 142 4.45 9.90 -10.30
C GLY A 142 5.97 9.99 -10.35
N GLN A 143 6.55 11.19 -10.37
CA GLN A 143 7.97 11.40 -10.52
C GLN A 143 8.76 10.95 -9.27
N TYR A 144 8.29 11.29 -8.07
CA TYR A 144 9.00 10.92 -6.84
C TYR A 144 8.92 9.42 -6.56
N TRP A 145 7.72 8.83 -6.73
CA TRP A 145 7.53 7.38 -6.67
C TRP A 145 8.39 6.65 -7.71
N GLN A 146 8.40 7.09 -8.97
CA GLN A 146 9.24 6.51 -10.02
C GLN A 146 10.72 6.52 -9.63
N GLN A 147 11.22 7.66 -9.13
CA GLN A 147 12.62 7.78 -8.70
C GLN A 147 12.96 6.78 -7.60
N LEU A 148 12.08 6.59 -6.62
CA LEU A 148 12.26 5.61 -5.56
C LEU A 148 12.31 4.18 -6.13
N THR A 149 11.33 3.83 -6.95
CA THR A 149 11.17 2.45 -7.44
C THR A 149 12.15 2.07 -8.54
N THR A 150 12.89 3.00 -9.14
CA THR A 150 14.00 2.66 -10.06
C THR A 150 15.07 1.77 -9.43
N LYS A 151 15.19 1.77 -8.10
CA LYS A 151 16.15 0.96 -7.35
C LYS A 151 15.58 -0.39 -6.91
N PHE A 152 14.29 -0.60 -7.10
CA PHE A 152 13.61 -1.81 -6.67
C PHE A 152 13.58 -2.82 -7.81
N ALA A 153 13.63 -4.10 -7.46
CA ALA A 153 13.37 -5.14 -8.45
C ALA A 153 11.92 -5.01 -8.96
N PRO A 154 11.63 -5.38 -10.22
CA PRO A 154 10.27 -5.35 -10.75
C PRO A 154 9.28 -6.07 -9.83
N HIS A 155 8.07 -5.53 -9.71
CA HIS A 155 6.97 -6.13 -8.93
C HIS A 155 7.25 -6.33 -7.43
N THR A 156 8.27 -5.66 -6.87
CA THR A 156 8.57 -5.72 -5.42
C THR A 156 8.06 -4.53 -4.63
N ALA A 157 7.51 -3.51 -5.28
CA ALA A 157 6.76 -2.45 -4.62
C ALA A 157 5.72 -1.86 -5.56
N GLY A 158 4.60 -1.42 -5.02
CA GLY A 158 3.52 -0.80 -5.75
C GLY A 158 2.60 0.03 -4.87
N LEU A 159 1.80 0.87 -5.52
CA LEU A 159 0.75 1.67 -4.88
C LEU A 159 -0.60 1.20 -5.37
N ILE A 160 -1.58 1.16 -4.46
CA ILE A 160 -2.98 0.93 -4.78
C ILE A 160 -3.75 2.19 -4.38
N TYR A 161 -4.23 2.93 -5.37
CA TYR A 161 -5.14 4.06 -5.17
C TYR A 161 -6.58 3.59 -5.32
N CYS A 162 -7.45 3.98 -4.40
CA CYS A 162 -8.81 3.46 -4.36
C CYS A 162 -9.87 4.56 -4.60
N PRO A 163 -10.08 5.04 -5.84
CA PRO A 163 -11.33 5.70 -6.17
C PRO A 163 -12.45 4.66 -6.20
N GLY A 164 -13.60 5.01 -5.64
CA GLY A 164 -14.64 4.06 -5.22
C GLY A 164 -15.08 3.10 -6.32
N MET A 165 -14.77 1.81 -6.15
CA MET A 165 -15.35 0.77 -7.00
C MET A 165 -16.88 0.78 -6.81
N ASN A 166 -17.62 1.13 -7.87
CA ASN A 166 -19.08 0.94 -8.02
C ASN A 166 -20.02 1.66 -7.03
N ALA A 167 -19.57 2.65 -6.26
CA ALA A 167 -20.41 3.28 -5.21
C ALA A 167 -21.12 4.59 -5.61
N GLY A 168 -20.85 5.15 -6.80
CA GLY A 168 -21.41 6.45 -7.18
C GLY A 168 -20.85 7.65 -6.40
N PHE A 169 -19.68 7.48 -5.76
CA PHE A 169 -18.95 8.53 -5.05
C PHE A 169 -17.58 8.75 -5.71
N ASP A 170 -17.18 10.02 -5.82
CA ASP A 170 -15.92 10.39 -6.45
C ASP A 170 -14.72 9.92 -5.63
N PHE A 171 -14.74 10.01 -4.29
CA PHE A 171 -13.66 9.52 -3.42
C PHE A 171 -14.21 8.94 -2.12
N ILE A 172 -13.78 7.73 -1.76
CA ILE A 172 -14.07 7.14 -0.44
C ILE A 172 -12.75 7.04 0.30
N GLY A 173 -12.45 8.11 1.04
CA GLY A 173 -11.16 8.28 1.72
C GLY A 173 -10.88 7.29 2.83
N SER A 174 -11.91 6.70 3.45
CA SER A 174 -11.74 5.76 4.55
C SER A 174 -12.71 4.58 4.51
N GLY A 175 -12.30 3.45 5.07
CA GLY A 175 -13.12 2.25 5.20
C GLY A 175 -12.32 0.96 5.32
N PHE A 176 -13.04 -0.17 5.40
CA PHE A 176 -12.44 -1.50 5.45
C PHE A 176 -12.39 -2.11 4.06
N TYR A 177 -11.19 -2.34 3.55
CA TYR A 177 -10.98 -2.86 2.20
C TYR A 177 -10.80 -4.36 2.27
N ARG A 178 -11.62 -5.09 1.50
CA ARG A 178 -11.43 -6.51 1.32
C ARG A 178 -10.41 -6.75 0.22
N LEU A 179 -9.24 -7.27 0.57
CA LEU A 179 -8.19 -7.58 -0.39
C LEU A 179 -8.31 -9.03 -0.88
N ARG A 180 -8.01 -9.23 -2.16
CA ARG A 180 -7.91 -10.56 -2.77
C ARG A 180 -6.57 -10.72 -3.43
N LEU A 181 -5.96 -11.86 -3.15
CA LEU A 181 -4.74 -12.33 -3.76
C LEU A 181 -5.05 -13.53 -4.64
N SER A 182 -4.63 -13.49 -5.89
CA SER A 182 -4.71 -14.60 -6.84
C SER A 182 -3.38 -14.79 -7.55
N THR A 183 -3.10 -16.01 -8.03
CA THR A 183 -2.04 -16.20 -9.02
C THR A 183 -2.50 -15.56 -10.33
N SER A 184 -1.72 -14.64 -10.88
CA SER A 184 -2.02 -14.08 -12.20
C SER A 184 -1.95 -15.22 -13.21
N PRO A 185 -3.01 -15.50 -14.00
CA PRO A 185 -2.84 -16.36 -15.15
C PRO A 185 -1.80 -15.73 -16.09
N GLU A 186 -0.95 -16.55 -16.71
CA GLU A 186 -0.02 -16.11 -17.76
C GLU A 186 -0.77 -15.21 -18.76
N ALA A 187 -0.20 -14.02 -19.02
CA ALA A 187 -0.69 -13.09 -20.04
C ALA A 187 -0.26 -13.52 -21.44
#